data_AF-A0A6A5G7W2-F1
#
_entry.id   AF-A0A6A5G7W2-F1
#
_cell.length_a   1.000
_cell.length_b   1.000
_cell.length_c   1.000
_cell.angle_alpha   90.00
_cell.angle_beta   90.00
_cell.angle_gamma   90.00
#
_symmetry.space_group_name_H-M   'P 1'
#
loop_
_entity.id
_entity.type
_entity.pdbx_description
1 polymer ?
#
loop_
_entity_poly.entity_id
_entity_poly.type
_entity_poly.pdbx_seq_one_letter_code
_entity_poly.pdbx_strand_id
1 'polypeptide(L)'
;MKLLTLPSVVQRNVFELLGFKQLLIISFCSKRTRYLIQSLQKYRWKDIKFVKYSFEEEDNIYVNVRSENINEGFILSPNTLEQLVITPMDVFGMGSEIPICLHPIYYGGRYIYDKEQTQIVVQGIHDYLYQFFGSSIDYEVESIEDQLPPILKNINRTCIKVPENMTAEELEAYFTASPNQKYIQLEGDFNGNLCPNSAILGAEHLKVNCDGYGDQLLLGFRGKRLACTGSFRDSTIFQFLNAWRLNRGFHNLESVEINSSECNNYGAADPLKDMDVKQLDRPEDILHITWQVRRLYSSRNVISMFPAKTWKLGFSSRDYLIRDGDGEKASVSIKNHDVYFALWKGNSCEIENIND
;
A
#
# COMPACT_ATOMS: atom_id res chain seq x y z
N MET A 1 2.01 -38.47 -10.88
CA MET A 1 1.78 -38.48 -9.41
C MET A 1 0.48 -39.22 -9.12
N LYS A 2 0.51 -40.29 -8.29
CA LYS A 2 -0.68 -41.13 -7.97
C LYS A 2 -1.85 -40.35 -7.34
N LEU A 3 -1.56 -39.24 -6.64
CA LEU A 3 -2.59 -38.35 -6.10
C LEU A 3 -3.60 -37.88 -7.15
N LEU A 4 -3.16 -37.65 -8.40
CA LEU A 4 -4.01 -37.17 -9.49
C LEU A 4 -5.00 -38.22 -10.01
N THR A 5 -4.82 -39.50 -9.66
CA THR A 5 -5.72 -40.59 -10.07
C THR A 5 -6.76 -40.91 -9.01
N LEU A 6 -6.66 -40.33 -7.81
CA LEU A 6 -7.63 -40.53 -6.73
C LEU A 6 -8.92 -39.72 -7.00
N PRO A 7 -10.07 -40.14 -6.44
CA PRO A 7 -11.30 -39.35 -6.49
C PRO A 7 -11.11 -37.95 -5.89
N SER A 8 -11.84 -36.96 -6.41
CA SER A 8 -11.74 -35.55 -6.00
C SER A 8 -11.97 -35.33 -4.51
N VAL A 9 -12.86 -36.13 -3.89
CA VAL A 9 -13.11 -36.10 -2.44
C VAL A 9 -11.85 -36.50 -1.66
N VAL A 10 -11.15 -37.55 -2.09
CA VAL A 10 -9.90 -37.99 -1.45
C VAL A 10 -8.81 -36.95 -1.67
N GLN A 11 -8.70 -36.38 -2.87
CA GLN A 11 -7.74 -35.31 -3.17
C GLN A 11 -7.96 -34.08 -2.29
N ARG A 12 -9.23 -33.66 -2.09
CA ARG A 12 -9.59 -32.56 -1.21
C ARG A 12 -9.15 -32.85 0.23
N ASN A 13 -9.50 -34.02 0.76
CA ASN A 13 -9.15 -34.40 2.13
C ASN A 13 -7.62 -34.42 2.34
N VAL A 14 -6.86 -34.86 1.34
CA VAL A 14 -5.39 -34.81 1.39
C VAL A 14 -4.90 -33.36 1.43
N PHE A 15 -5.44 -32.48 0.59
CA PHE A 15 -5.04 -31.07 0.56
C PHE A 15 -5.45 -30.29 1.82
N GLU A 16 -6.53 -30.68 2.48
CA GLU A 16 -6.97 -30.11 3.76
C GLU A 16 -5.96 -30.34 4.89
N LEU A 17 -5.17 -31.42 4.82
CA LEU A 17 -4.12 -31.72 5.79
C LEU A 17 -2.82 -30.92 5.54
N LEU A 18 -2.75 -30.16 4.45
CA LEU A 18 -1.54 -29.45 4.03
C LEU A 18 -1.66 -27.93 4.26
N GLY A 19 -0.57 -27.33 4.77
CA GLY A 19 -0.39 -25.89 4.86
C GLY A 19 -0.15 -25.24 3.50
N PHE A 20 -0.12 -23.90 3.47
CA PHE A 20 0.06 -23.18 2.21
C PHE A 20 1.40 -23.52 1.53
N LYS A 21 2.50 -23.60 2.29
CA LYS A 21 3.82 -23.96 1.73
C LYS A 21 3.83 -25.32 1.03
N GLN A 22 3.24 -26.34 1.66
CA GLN A 22 3.20 -27.69 1.07
C GLN A 22 2.34 -27.71 -0.19
N LEU A 23 1.19 -27.03 -0.17
CA LEU A 23 0.34 -26.89 -1.36
C LEU A 23 1.05 -26.15 -2.48
N LEU A 24 1.80 -25.10 -2.17
CA LEU A 24 2.59 -24.36 -3.13
C LEU A 24 3.66 -25.25 -3.79
N ILE A 25 4.42 -26.02 -3.00
CA ILE A 25 5.42 -26.95 -3.56
C ILE A 25 4.77 -28.01 -4.46
N ILE A 26 3.66 -28.62 -4.02
CA ILE A 26 2.94 -29.63 -4.81
C ILE A 26 2.39 -29.02 -6.11
N SER A 27 2.04 -27.74 -6.09
CA SER A 27 1.56 -27.02 -7.28
C SER A 27 2.63 -26.87 -8.37
N PHE A 28 3.92 -26.93 -8.02
CA PHE A 28 5.02 -26.88 -8.99
C PHE A 28 5.13 -28.16 -9.82
N CYS A 29 4.69 -29.31 -9.29
CA CYS A 29 4.88 -30.60 -9.96
C CYS A 29 4.22 -30.71 -11.35
N SER A 30 3.11 -30.02 -11.59
CA SER A 30 2.51 -29.90 -12.93
C SER A 30 1.41 -28.83 -12.97
N LYS A 31 1.14 -28.30 -14.17
CA LYS A 31 -0.04 -27.45 -14.43
C LYS A 31 -1.34 -28.11 -13.97
N ARG A 32 -1.50 -29.43 -14.21
CA ARG A 32 -2.69 -30.19 -13.79
C ARG A 32 -2.85 -30.20 -12.27
N THR A 33 -1.76 -30.40 -11.53
CA THR A 33 -1.78 -30.37 -10.05
C THR A 33 -2.14 -28.97 -9.54
N ARG A 34 -1.57 -27.93 -10.13
CA ARG A 34 -1.87 -26.53 -9.80
C ARG A 34 -3.36 -26.23 -9.94
N TYR A 35 -3.95 -26.49 -11.11
CA TYR A 35 -5.38 -26.25 -11.35
C TYR A 35 -6.27 -27.05 -10.39
N LEU A 36 -5.88 -28.27 -10.08
CA LEU A 36 -6.61 -29.10 -9.13
C LEU A 36 -6.60 -28.49 -7.72
N ILE A 37 -5.44 -28.04 -7.23
CA ILE A 37 -5.32 -27.36 -5.92
C ILE A 37 -6.16 -26.07 -5.94
N GLN A 38 -6.04 -25.25 -6.98
CA GLN A 38 -6.80 -24.02 -7.11
C GLN A 38 -8.32 -24.27 -7.05
N SER A 39 -8.80 -25.29 -7.76
CA SER A 39 -10.21 -25.67 -7.78
C SER A 39 -10.69 -26.20 -6.43
N LEU A 40 -9.96 -27.15 -5.83
CA LEU A 40 -10.39 -27.83 -4.62
C LEU A 40 -10.15 -27.03 -3.34
N GLN A 41 -9.21 -26.07 -3.34
CA GLN A 41 -8.87 -25.26 -2.17
C GLN A 41 -9.30 -23.79 -2.31
N LYS A 42 -10.07 -23.44 -3.36
CA LYS A 42 -10.56 -22.08 -3.61
C LYS A 42 -11.16 -21.41 -2.39
N TYR A 43 -11.91 -22.16 -1.59
CA TYR A 43 -12.55 -21.64 -0.38
C TYR A 43 -11.54 -21.16 0.67
N ARG A 44 -10.36 -21.78 0.79
CA ARG A 44 -9.27 -21.33 1.68
C ARG A 44 -8.64 -20.03 1.21
N TRP A 45 -8.64 -19.81 -0.11
CA TRP A 45 -8.06 -18.62 -0.73
C TRP A 45 -9.00 -17.41 -0.69
N LYS A 46 -10.31 -17.62 -0.51
CA LYS A 46 -11.30 -16.51 -0.46
C LYS A 46 -11.04 -15.51 0.66
N ASP A 47 -10.45 -15.98 1.76
CA ASP A 47 -10.20 -15.15 2.93
C ASP A 47 -8.82 -14.47 2.88
N ILE A 48 -7.99 -14.77 1.87
CA ILE A 48 -6.71 -14.07 1.67
C ILE A 48 -7.01 -12.61 1.39
N LYS A 49 -6.41 -11.74 2.21
CA LYS A 49 -6.51 -10.29 2.09
C LYS A 49 -5.47 -9.78 1.10
N PHE A 50 -4.23 -10.24 1.23
CA PHE A 50 -3.16 -9.79 0.35
C PHE A 50 -1.99 -10.77 0.23
N VAL A 51 -1.22 -10.59 -0.85
CA VAL A 51 0.16 -11.07 -0.99
C VAL A 51 1.09 -9.86 -0.95
N LYS A 52 2.08 -9.88 -0.05
CA LYS A 52 3.03 -8.79 0.14
C LYS A 52 4.46 -9.25 -0.15
N TYR A 53 5.16 -8.46 -0.95
CA TYR A 53 6.61 -8.57 -1.19
C TYR A 53 7.30 -7.51 -0.33
N SER A 54 8.09 -7.93 0.66
CA SER A 54 8.91 -7.04 1.49
C SER A 54 10.37 -7.22 1.12
N PHE A 55 10.99 -6.16 0.63
CA PHE A 55 12.41 -6.06 0.31
C PHE A 55 13.11 -5.47 1.54
N GLU A 56 13.90 -6.32 2.22
CA GLU A 56 14.60 -6.00 3.46
C GLU A 56 16.12 -6.01 3.24
N GLU A 57 16.85 -5.50 4.22
CA GLU A 57 18.32 -5.46 4.24
C GLU A 57 18.95 -6.82 3.85
N GLU A 58 20.15 -6.76 3.26
CA GLU A 58 20.86 -7.92 2.67
C GLU A 58 20.17 -8.50 1.43
N ASP A 59 19.35 -7.70 0.73
CA ASP A 59 18.65 -8.05 -0.50
C ASP A 59 17.67 -9.26 -0.35
N ASN A 60 17.33 -9.65 0.89
CA ASN A 60 16.38 -10.72 1.13
C ASN A 60 14.95 -10.23 0.84
N ILE A 61 14.17 -11.08 0.16
CA ILE A 61 12.80 -10.77 -0.21
C ILE A 61 11.84 -11.71 0.51
N TYR A 62 10.95 -11.16 1.31
CA TYR A 62 9.91 -11.91 2.01
C TYR A 62 8.61 -11.84 1.23
N VAL A 63 8.09 -12.99 0.82
CA VAL A 63 6.79 -13.11 0.17
C VAL A 63 5.79 -13.66 1.17
N ASN A 64 4.91 -12.80 1.66
CA ASN A 64 3.93 -13.11 2.70
C ASN A 64 2.51 -13.18 2.11
N VAL A 65 1.77 -14.22 2.49
CA VAL A 65 0.36 -14.42 2.17
C VAL A 65 -0.44 -14.30 3.45
N ARG A 66 -1.32 -13.30 3.50
CA ARG A 66 -2.04 -12.94 4.73
C ARG A 66 -3.55 -13.09 4.59
N SER A 67 -4.17 -13.72 5.59
CA SER A 67 -5.61 -13.64 5.88
C SER A 67 -5.83 -13.30 7.36
N GLU A 68 -7.06 -13.36 7.84
CA GLU A 68 -7.35 -13.20 9.28
C GLU A 68 -6.70 -14.29 10.13
N ASN A 69 -6.66 -15.52 9.59
CA ASN A 69 -6.19 -16.70 10.29
C ASN A 69 -4.88 -17.28 9.71
N ILE A 70 -4.42 -16.77 8.57
CA ILE A 70 -3.22 -17.25 7.87
C ILE A 70 -2.18 -16.12 7.87
N ASN A 71 -0.96 -16.50 8.29
CA ASN A 71 0.24 -15.70 8.15
C ASN A 71 1.37 -16.63 7.72
N GLU A 72 1.37 -16.99 6.44
CA GLU A 72 2.38 -17.86 5.85
C GLU A 72 3.16 -17.11 4.78
N GLY A 73 4.37 -17.56 4.49
CA GLY A 73 5.21 -16.91 3.50
C GLY A 73 6.53 -17.65 3.33
N PHE A 74 7.30 -17.26 2.33
CA PHE A 74 8.61 -17.80 2.04
C PHE A 74 9.61 -16.68 1.77
N ILE A 75 10.89 -17.02 1.89
CA ILE A 75 12.01 -16.09 1.73
C ILE A 75 12.71 -16.38 0.41
N LEU A 76 13.06 -15.33 -0.33
CA LEU A 76 14.01 -15.41 -1.43
C LEU A 76 15.32 -14.83 -0.93
N SER A 77 16.38 -15.65 -0.99
CA SER A 77 17.71 -15.24 -0.62
C SER A 77 18.56 -15.14 -1.86
N PRO A 78 19.08 -13.94 -2.18
CA PRO A 78 19.99 -13.79 -3.29
C PRO A 78 21.30 -14.49 -2.95
N ASN A 79 21.89 -15.06 -3.99
CA ASN A 79 23.23 -15.61 -3.96
C ASN A 79 24.09 -14.75 -4.89
N THR A 80 25.15 -14.18 -4.35
CA THR A 80 26.23 -13.63 -5.18
C THR A 80 27.06 -14.80 -5.66
N LEU A 81 27.35 -14.86 -6.97
CA LEU A 81 27.94 -16.01 -7.67
C LEU A 81 29.23 -16.59 -7.05
N GLU A 82 29.84 -15.91 -6.08
CA GLU A 82 31.02 -16.36 -5.34
C GLU A 82 30.74 -17.46 -4.29
N GLN A 83 29.48 -17.70 -3.89
CA GLN A 83 29.20 -18.56 -2.72
C GLN A 83 28.64 -19.96 -3.04
N LEU A 84 27.85 -20.16 -4.10
CA LEU A 84 27.21 -21.46 -4.42
C LEU A 84 26.83 -21.59 -5.91
N VAL A 85 27.07 -22.75 -6.54
CA VAL A 85 26.48 -23.07 -7.85
C VAL A 85 25.00 -23.39 -7.65
N ILE A 86 24.11 -22.53 -8.17
CA ILE A 86 22.67 -22.79 -8.15
C ILE A 86 22.37 -23.87 -9.19
N THR A 87 21.80 -24.99 -8.75
CA THR A 87 21.21 -25.98 -9.65
C THR A 87 19.74 -25.60 -9.87
N PRO A 88 19.37 -25.06 -11.05
CA PRO A 88 18.01 -24.60 -11.32
C PRO A 88 16.97 -25.69 -11.09
N MET A 89 15.81 -25.31 -10.54
CA MET A 89 14.67 -26.18 -10.34
C MET A 89 13.43 -25.58 -10.97
N ASP A 90 12.53 -26.42 -11.47
CA ASP A 90 11.22 -26.00 -11.99
C ASP A 90 10.29 -25.58 -10.82
N VAL A 91 10.50 -24.37 -10.31
CA VAL A 91 9.70 -23.76 -9.23
C VAL A 91 8.99 -22.53 -9.75
N PHE A 92 7.79 -22.26 -9.23
CA PHE A 92 6.95 -21.14 -9.69
C PHE A 92 6.73 -21.11 -11.21
N GLY A 93 6.77 -22.29 -11.86
CA GLY A 93 6.61 -22.40 -13.31
C GLY A 93 7.73 -21.75 -14.13
N MET A 94 8.82 -21.34 -13.49
CA MET A 94 10.07 -20.98 -14.16
C MET A 94 10.80 -22.27 -14.54
N GLY A 95 11.40 -22.31 -15.74
CA GLY A 95 12.14 -23.47 -16.22
C GLY A 95 13.58 -23.50 -15.71
N SER A 96 14.32 -24.53 -16.11
CA SER A 96 15.72 -24.75 -15.77
C SER A 96 16.69 -23.64 -16.24
N GLU A 97 16.25 -22.72 -17.09
CA GLU A 97 17.01 -21.56 -17.54
C GLU A 97 17.13 -20.45 -16.50
N ILE A 98 16.23 -20.40 -15.51
CA ILE A 98 16.25 -19.39 -14.45
C ILE A 98 16.96 -19.98 -13.23
N PRO A 99 18.06 -19.37 -12.76
CA PRO A 99 18.83 -19.87 -11.61
C PRO A 99 18.10 -19.60 -10.29
N ILE A 100 17.10 -20.43 -10.01
CA ILE A 100 16.37 -20.48 -8.74
C ILE A 100 16.21 -21.93 -8.26
N CYS A 101 16.36 -22.16 -6.96
CA CYS A 101 16.13 -23.48 -6.37
C CYS A 101 15.57 -23.39 -4.95
N LEU A 102 15.04 -24.52 -4.46
CA LEU A 102 14.65 -24.68 -3.06
C LEU A 102 15.91 -24.77 -2.19
N HIS A 103 15.93 -24.05 -1.07
CA HIS A 103 17.01 -24.19 -0.11
C HIS A 103 16.99 -25.61 0.52
N PRO A 104 18.10 -26.35 0.53
CA PRO A 104 18.11 -27.78 0.91
C PRO A 104 17.67 -28.05 2.36
N ILE A 105 17.96 -27.11 3.27
CA ILE A 105 17.63 -27.23 4.70
C ILE A 105 16.23 -26.69 5.04
N TYR A 106 15.74 -25.69 4.31
CA TYR A 106 14.55 -24.93 4.67
C TYR A 106 13.36 -25.34 3.79
N TYR A 107 12.86 -26.56 4.01
CA TYR A 107 11.77 -27.27 3.32
C TYR A 107 10.61 -26.38 2.79
N GLY A 108 10.80 -25.72 1.64
CA GLY A 108 9.80 -24.83 1.02
C GLY A 108 9.62 -23.45 1.67
N GLY A 109 10.41 -23.15 2.70
CA GLY A 109 10.39 -21.87 3.40
C GLY A 109 11.39 -20.85 2.86
N ARG A 110 12.40 -21.30 2.11
CA ARG A 110 13.42 -20.43 1.50
C ARG A 110 13.80 -20.93 0.10
N TYR A 111 13.98 -19.99 -0.81
CA TYR A 111 14.49 -20.22 -2.16
C TYR A 111 15.77 -19.42 -2.34
N ILE A 112 16.72 -19.99 -3.07
CA ILE A 112 17.99 -19.35 -3.42
C ILE A 112 17.90 -18.98 -4.89
N TYR A 113 18.32 -17.78 -5.25
CA TYR A 113 18.32 -17.32 -6.63
C TYR A 113 19.54 -16.45 -6.95
N ASP A 114 19.86 -16.29 -8.24
CA ASP A 114 20.91 -15.37 -8.67
C ASP A 114 20.47 -13.91 -8.52
N LYS A 115 21.24 -13.13 -7.76
CA LYS A 115 20.96 -11.71 -7.52
C LYS A 115 20.83 -10.91 -8.83
N GLU A 116 21.59 -11.23 -9.86
CA GLU A 116 21.50 -10.53 -11.16
C GLU A 116 20.16 -10.77 -11.87
N GLN A 117 19.44 -11.83 -11.48
CA GLN A 117 18.15 -12.22 -12.04
C GLN A 117 16.96 -11.77 -11.18
N THR A 118 17.15 -10.88 -10.20
CA THR A 118 16.12 -10.42 -9.26
C THR A 118 14.81 -10.03 -9.95
N GLN A 119 14.87 -9.17 -10.98
CA GLN A 119 13.66 -8.73 -11.69
C GLN A 119 12.90 -9.90 -12.32
N ILE A 120 13.60 -10.84 -12.97
CA ILE A 120 12.98 -11.98 -13.66
C ILE A 120 12.38 -12.95 -12.66
N VAL A 121 13.12 -13.25 -11.59
CA VAL A 121 12.70 -14.19 -10.53
C VAL A 121 11.47 -13.66 -9.79
N VAL A 122 11.50 -12.40 -9.34
CA VAL A 122 10.38 -11.82 -8.59
C VAL A 122 9.15 -11.68 -9.49
N GLN A 123 9.32 -11.27 -10.74
CA GLN A 123 8.22 -11.23 -11.72
C GLN A 123 7.63 -12.62 -11.96
N GLY A 124 8.45 -13.65 -12.15
CA GLY A 124 7.99 -15.02 -12.35
C GLY A 124 7.20 -15.56 -11.15
N ILE A 125 7.67 -15.28 -9.93
CA ILE A 125 6.95 -15.60 -8.69
C ILE A 125 5.63 -14.83 -8.61
N HIS A 126 5.64 -13.54 -8.94
CA HIS A 126 4.44 -12.71 -8.97
C HIS A 126 3.40 -13.24 -9.96
N ASP A 127 3.78 -13.51 -11.20
CA ASP A 127 2.88 -14.05 -12.22
C ASP A 127 2.31 -15.41 -11.79
N TYR A 128 3.13 -16.24 -11.14
CA TYR A 128 2.68 -17.52 -10.60
C TYR A 128 1.62 -17.33 -9.51
N LEU A 129 1.89 -16.49 -8.51
CA LEU A 129 0.97 -16.25 -7.39
C LEU A 129 -0.28 -15.49 -7.83
N TYR A 130 -0.15 -14.60 -8.82
CA TYR A 130 -1.27 -13.91 -9.44
C TYR A 130 -2.19 -14.90 -10.15
N GLN A 131 -1.63 -15.82 -10.94
CA GLN A 131 -2.42 -16.91 -11.53
C GLN A 131 -2.98 -17.84 -10.46
N PHE A 132 -2.25 -18.07 -9.37
CA PHE A 132 -2.62 -19.02 -8.32
C PHE A 132 -3.83 -18.56 -7.51
N PHE A 133 -3.81 -17.31 -7.03
CA PHE A 133 -4.87 -16.74 -6.19
C PHE A 133 -5.92 -15.95 -6.98
N GLY A 134 -5.53 -15.33 -8.09
CA GLY A 134 -6.39 -14.52 -8.93
C GLY A 134 -6.43 -13.04 -8.52
N SER A 135 -7.11 -12.24 -9.35
CA SER A 135 -7.15 -10.77 -9.24
C SER A 135 -8.05 -10.22 -8.13
N SER A 136 -8.71 -11.08 -7.34
CA SER A 136 -9.65 -10.64 -6.30
C SER A 136 -8.98 -10.28 -4.98
N ILE A 137 -7.69 -10.58 -4.83
CA ILE A 137 -6.90 -10.23 -3.65
C ILE A 137 -5.98 -9.05 -3.96
N ASP A 138 -5.54 -8.34 -2.93
CA ASP A 138 -4.59 -7.25 -3.11
C ASP A 138 -3.15 -7.77 -3.21
N TYR A 139 -2.36 -7.17 -4.08
CA TYR A 139 -0.93 -7.41 -4.18
C TYR A 139 -0.19 -6.16 -3.73
N GLU A 140 0.79 -6.33 -2.84
CA GLU A 140 1.49 -5.24 -2.19
C GLU A 140 3.01 -5.38 -2.33
N VAL A 141 3.69 -4.25 -2.51
CA VAL A 141 5.15 -4.14 -2.51
C VAL A 141 5.57 -3.18 -1.40
N GLU A 142 6.57 -3.58 -0.62
CA GLU A 142 7.21 -2.76 0.39
C GLU A 142 8.73 -2.86 0.26
N SER A 143 9.43 -1.75 0.16
CA SER A 143 10.90 -1.70 0.23
C SER A 143 11.33 -0.73 1.31
N ILE A 144 12.16 -1.22 2.23
CA ILE A 144 12.86 -0.40 3.24
C ILE A 144 14.29 -0.08 2.82
N GLU A 145 14.75 -0.62 1.69
CA GLU A 145 16.10 -0.39 1.15
C GLU A 145 16.18 0.93 0.36
N ASP A 146 17.40 1.42 0.15
CA ASP A 146 17.70 2.59 -0.69
C ASP A 146 17.66 2.27 -2.19
N GLN A 147 17.07 1.14 -2.59
CA GLN A 147 16.91 0.73 -3.99
C GLN A 147 15.43 0.48 -4.28
N LEU A 148 15.04 0.81 -5.52
CA LEU A 148 13.69 0.51 -5.98
C LEU A 148 13.49 -1.00 -6.09
N PRO A 149 12.37 -1.53 -5.58
CA PRO A 149 12.03 -2.92 -5.79
C PRO A 149 11.68 -3.17 -7.27
N PRO A 150 11.81 -4.41 -7.76
CA PRO A 150 11.38 -4.83 -9.09
C PRO A 150 10.02 -4.29 -9.50
N ILE A 151 9.92 -3.92 -10.78
CA ILE A 151 8.65 -3.44 -11.35
C ILE A 151 7.74 -4.65 -11.54
N LEU A 152 6.60 -4.65 -10.87
CA LEU A 152 5.59 -5.70 -10.95
C LEU A 152 4.27 -5.10 -11.45
N LYS A 153 3.53 -5.87 -12.26
CA LYS A 153 2.17 -5.48 -12.69
C LYS A 153 1.14 -5.86 -11.64
N ASN A 154 -0.07 -5.30 -11.73
CA ASN A 154 -1.19 -5.64 -10.87
C ASN A 154 -0.91 -5.46 -9.36
N ILE A 155 -0.09 -4.47 -9.01
CA ILE A 155 0.18 -4.10 -7.62
C ILE A 155 -0.85 -3.06 -7.18
N ASN A 156 -1.60 -3.39 -6.12
CA ASN A 156 -2.61 -2.51 -5.55
C ASN A 156 -1.97 -1.45 -4.66
N ARG A 157 -0.86 -1.79 -4.02
CA ARG A 157 -0.23 -0.97 -2.98
C ARG A 157 1.29 -1.03 -3.06
N THR A 158 1.93 0.14 -3.03
CA THR A 158 3.39 0.26 -3.00
C THR A 158 3.82 1.18 -1.87
N CYS A 159 4.79 0.73 -1.08
CA CYS A 159 5.45 1.51 -0.04
C CYS A 159 6.95 1.42 -0.27
N ILE A 160 7.62 2.51 -0.57
CA ILE A 160 9.05 2.49 -0.85
C ILE A 160 9.73 3.64 -0.13
N LYS A 161 10.94 3.40 0.36
CA LYS A 161 11.89 4.47 0.64
C LYS A 161 12.43 4.97 -0.70
N VAL A 162 12.30 6.26 -0.96
CA VAL A 162 12.83 6.89 -2.17
C VAL A 162 14.35 6.98 -2.04
N PRO A 163 15.13 6.43 -2.98
CA PRO A 163 16.59 6.55 -2.98
C PRO A 163 17.04 8.02 -3.01
N GLU A 164 18.09 8.37 -2.26
CA GLU A 164 18.55 9.77 -2.09
C GLU A 164 18.85 10.52 -3.40
N ASN A 165 19.35 9.81 -4.42
CA ASN A 165 19.76 10.40 -5.70
C ASN A 165 18.72 10.25 -6.81
N MET A 166 17.50 9.81 -6.47
CA MET A 166 16.48 9.53 -7.45
C MET A 166 15.79 10.80 -7.95
N THR A 167 15.71 10.95 -9.27
CA THR A 167 15.01 12.07 -9.90
C THR A 167 13.49 11.86 -9.92
N ALA A 168 12.74 12.96 -10.06
CA ALA A 168 11.28 12.89 -10.19
C ALA A 168 10.86 12.11 -11.44
N GLU A 169 11.62 12.24 -12.54
CA GLU A 169 11.37 11.55 -13.79
C GLU A 169 11.60 10.04 -13.68
N GLU A 170 12.64 9.60 -12.98
CA GLU A 170 12.88 8.18 -12.70
C GLU A 170 11.77 7.60 -11.83
N LEU A 171 11.30 8.36 -10.84
CA LEU A 171 10.25 7.90 -9.92
C LEU A 171 8.92 7.80 -10.68
N GLU A 172 8.62 8.80 -11.50
CA GLU A 172 7.47 8.80 -12.36
C GLU A 172 7.49 7.64 -13.37
N ALA A 173 8.65 7.36 -13.99
CA ALA A 173 8.82 6.23 -14.90
C ALA A 173 8.55 4.88 -14.21
N TYR A 174 8.98 4.74 -12.95
CA TYR A 174 8.73 3.55 -12.14
C TYR A 174 7.23 3.30 -11.92
N PHE A 175 6.50 4.31 -11.42
CA PHE A 175 5.06 4.19 -11.17
C PHE A 175 4.24 4.10 -12.47
N THR A 176 4.71 4.72 -13.56
CA THR A 176 4.10 4.57 -14.88
C THR A 176 4.22 3.14 -15.43
N ALA A 177 5.34 2.47 -15.15
CA ALA A 177 5.56 1.08 -15.56
C ALA A 177 4.74 0.06 -14.74
N SER A 178 4.23 0.44 -13.56
CA SER A 178 3.35 -0.36 -12.69
C SER A 178 1.94 0.27 -12.55
N PRO A 179 1.14 0.30 -13.63
CA PRO A 179 -0.14 1.01 -13.58
C PRO A 179 -1.15 0.36 -12.63
N ASN A 180 -2.08 1.17 -12.13
CA ASN A 180 -3.22 0.82 -11.24
C ASN A 180 -2.90 0.66 -9.75
N GLN A 181 -1.81 1.25 -9.27
CA GLN A 181 -1.55 1.37 -7.84
C GLN A 181 -2.57 2.32 -7.19
N LYS A 182 -3.41 1.77 -6.32
CA LYS A 182 -4.41 2.54 -5.57
C LYS A 182 -3.77 3.29 -4.41
N TYR A 183 -2.80 2.65 -3.75
CA TYR A 183 -2.11 3.23 -2.60
C TYR A 183 -0.63 3.34 -2.90
N ILE A 184 -0.09 4.55 -2.77
CA ILE A 184 1.34 4.83 -2.87
C ILE A 184 1.79 5.48 -1.58
N GLN A 185 2.88 4.95 -1.02
CA GLN A 185 3.60 5.60 0.06
C GLN A 185 5.08 5.75 -0.30
N LEU A 186 5.55 6.99 -0.19
CA LEU A 186 6.92 7.38 -0.41
C LEU A 186 7.50 7.80 0.94
N GLU A 187 8.50 7.06 1.40
CA GLU A 187 9.29 7.38 2.59
C GLU A 187 10.64 7.98 2.18
N GLY A 188 11.28 8.71 3.09
CA GLY A 188 12.54 9.42 2.81
C GLY A 188 12.33 10.82 2.23
N ASP A 189 13.44 11.50 1.99
CA ASP A 189 13.47 12.92 1.60
C ASP A 189 13.45 13.05 0.07
N PHE A 190 12.35 12.64 -0.55
CA PHE A 190 12.13 12.94 -1.95
C PHE A 190 12.00 14.45 -2.09
N ASN A 191 12.80 15.12 -2.92
CA ASN A 191 12.78 16.58 -3.14
C ASN A 191 12.42 16.96 -4.60
N GLY A 192 11.82 16.04 -5.35
CA GLY A 192 11.53 16.21 -6.77
C GLY A 192 10.14 16.77 -7.04
N ASN A 193 10.02 17.69 -8.00
CA ASN A 193 8.72 18.15 -8.46
C ASN A 193 8.11 17.14 -9.44
N LEU A 194 6.95 16.58 -9.08
CA LEU A 194 6.21 15.67 -9.94
C LEU A 194 5.51 16.44 -11.06
N CYS A 195 5.47 15.86 -12.26
CA CYS A 195 4.78 16.49 -13.37
C CYS A 195 3.25 16.57 -13.10
N PRO A 196 2.53 17.55 -13.68
CA PRO A 196 1.10 17.72 -13.41
C PRO A 196 0.26 16.48 -13.73
N ASN A 197 0.66 15.65 -14.69
CA ASN A 197 -0.04 14.43 -15.07
C ASN A 197 0.54 13.16 -14.42
N SER A 198 1.31 13.33 -13.34
CA SER A 198 1.99 12.24 -12.64
C SER A 198 1.03 11.11 -12.23
N ALA A 199 1.43 9.87 -12.47
CA ALA A 199 0.77 8.66 -12.00
C ALA A 199 0.68 8.64 -10.46
N ILE A 200 1.70 9.15 -9.78
CA ILE A 200 1.78 9.24 -8.32
C ILE A 200 0.69 10.18 -7.78
N LEU A 201 0.55 11.37 -8.39
CA LEU A 201 -0.50 12.34 -8.03
C LEU A 201 -1.92 11.86 -8.37
N GLY A 202 -2.03 10.84 -9.23
CA GLY A 202 -3.30 10.22 -9.61
C GLY A 202 -3.72 9.03 -8.73
N ALA A 203 -2.88 8.56 -7.81
CA ALA A 203 -3.21 7.45 -6.93
C ALA A 203 -4.40 7.76 -6.03
N GLU A 204 -5.22 6.75 -5.72
CA GLU A 204 -6.40 6.92 -4.85
C GLU A 204 -5.98 7.40 -3.45
N HIS A 205 -4.88 6.87 -2.94
CA HIS A 205 -4.28 7.19 -1.66
C HIS A 205 -2.80 7.47 -1.83
N LEU A 206 -2.35 8.66 -1.42
CA LEU A 206 -0.95 9.06 -1.45
C LEU A 206 -0.49 9.41 -0.04
N LYS A 207 0.61 8.79 0.40
CA LYS A 207 1.34 9.19 1.60
C LYS A 207 2.78 9.56 1.24
N VAL A 208 3.25 10.74 1.67
CA VAL A 208 4.56 11.26 1.23
C VAL A 208 5.16 12.21 2.26
N ASN A 209 6.50 12.18 2.41
CA ASN A 209 7.21 13.29 3.04
C ASN A 209 7.63 14.28 1.94
N CYS A 210 7.19 15.54 2.03
CA CYS A 210 7.28 16.52 0.96
C CYS A 210 7.93 17.84 1.36
N ASP A 211 9.12 17.76 1.95
CA ASP A 211 9.92 18.93 2.27
C ASP A 211 10.32 19.69 1.00
N GLY A 212 9.91 20.96 0.91
CA GLY A 212 10.29 21.87 -0.18
C GLY A 212 9.39 21.89 -1.43
N TYR A 213 8.44 20.95 -1.59
CA TYR A 213 7.53 20.89 -2.76
C TYR A 213 6.08 20.49 -2.40
N GLY A 214 5.75 20.43 -1.11
CA GLY A 214 4.40 20.12 -0.62
C GLY A 214 3.31 20.95 -1.30
N ASP A 215 3.55 22.23 -1.57
CA ASP A 215 2.57 23.10 -2.25
C ASP A 215 2.16 22.58 -3.65
N GLN A 216 3.15 22.20 -4.47
CA GLN A 216 2.92 21.72 -5.83
C GLN A 216 2.23 20.34 -5.78
N LEU A 217 2.63 19.52 -4.82
CA LEU A 217 2.04 18.21 -4.58
C LEU A 217 0.57 18.31 -4.19
N LEU A 218 0.23 19.17 -3.22
CA LEU A 218 -1.15 19.39 -2.79
C LEU A 218 -2.00 19.89 -3.94
N LEU A 219 -1.55 20.91 -4.67
CA LEU A 219 -2.32 21.50 -5.77
C LEU A 219 -2.45 20.57 -6.99
N GLY A 220 -1.51 19.65 -7.18
CA GLY A 220 -1.51 18.69 -8.28
C GLY A 220 -2.25 17.38 -7.98
N PHE A 221 -2.56 17.08 -6.71
CA PHE A 221 -3.18 15.83 -6.31
C PHE A 221 -4.60 15.65 -6.84
N ARG A 222 -4.90 14.48 -7.41
CA ARG A 222 -6.18 14.15 -8.05
C ARG A 222 -6.89 12.93 -7.45
N GLY A 223 -6.28 12.32 -6.43
CA GLY A 223 -6.80 11.16 -5.73
C GLY A 223 -7.86 11.50 -4.70
N LYS A 224 -8.09 10.54 -3.79
CA LYS A 224 -9.12 10.64 -2.74
C LYS A 224 -8.55 10.99 -1.38
N ARG A 225 -7.41 10.40 -1.01
CA ARG A 225 -6.81 10.65 0.32
C ARG A 225 -5.35 11.02 0.18
N LEU A 226 -4.99 12.16 0.75
CA LEU A 226 -3.62 12.64 0.82
C LEU A 226 -3.19 12.69 2.30
N ALA A 227 -2.05 12.10 2.61
CA ALA A 227 -1.39 12.25 3.89
C ALA A 227 0.05 12.70 3.63
N CYS A 228 0.41 13.89 4.07
CA CYS A 228 1.73 14.43 3.78
C CYS A 228 2.38 15.05 5.01
N THR A 229 3.68 14.89 5.12
CA THR A 229 4.50 15.58 6.11
C THR A 229 5.33 16.64 5.39
N GLY A 230 5.46 17.84 5.96
CA GLY A 230 6.36 18.88 5.44
C GLY A 230 5.79 20.30 5.54
N SER A 231 6.51 21.24 4.94
CA SER A 231 6.19 22.67 4.96
C SER A 231 5.23 23.09 3.84
N PHE A 232 4.14 23.76 4.20
CA PHE A 232 3.16 24.32 3.25
C PHE A 232 2.96 25.81 3.53
N ARG A 233 2.73 26.60 2.48
CA ARG A 233 2.35 28.01 2.66
C ARG A 233 0.88 28.11 3.03
N ASP A 234 0.55 29.01 3.97
CA ASP A 234 -0.85 29.33 4.33
C ASP A 234 -1.70 29.66 3.10
N SER A 235 -1.11 30.41 2.15
CA SER A 235 -1.77 30.75 0.87
C SER A 235 -2.14 29.53 0.03
N THR A 236 -1.36 28.45 0.06
CA THR A 236 -1.66 27.20 -0.65
C THR A 236 -2.81 26.47 0.02
N ILE A 237 -2.80 26.38 1.36
CA ILE A 237 -3.91 25.79 2.13
C ILE A 237 -5.20 26.56 1.87
N PHE A 238 -5.13 27.89 1.88
CA PHE A 238 -6.25 28.77 1.55
C PHE A 238 -6.77 28.57 0.12
N GLN A 239 -5.85 28.45 -0.84
CA GLN A 239 -6.20 28.18 -2.25
C GLN A 239 -6.88 26.82 -2.41
N PHE A 240 -6.36 25.79 -1.77
CA PHE A 240 -6.93 24.44 -1.76
C PHE A 240 -8.38 24.45 -1.22
N LEU A 241 -8.56 24.96 0.00
CA LEU A 241 -9.87 25.00 0.66
C LEU A 241 -10.89 25.82 -0.12
N ASN A 242 -10.49 26.97 -0.68
CA ASN A 242 -11.39 27.77 -1.52
C ASN A 242 -11.70 27.11 -2.85
N ALA A 243 -10.73 26.47 -3.50
CA ALA A 243 -10.98 25.75 -4.74
C ALA A 243 -11.98 24.61 -4.54
N TRP A 244 -11.86 23.87 -3.42
CA TRP A 244 -12.83 22.83 -3.06
C TRP A 244 -14.19 23.45 -2.72
N ARG A 245 -14.24 24.46 -1.83
CA ARG A 245 -15.48 25.13 -1.41
C ARG A 245 -16.26 25.71 -2.58
N LEU A 246 -15.60 26.41 -3.49
CA LEU A 246 -16.22 27.01 -4.68
C LEU A 246 -16.49 26.00 -5.80
N ASN A 247 -16.27 24.71 -5.55
CA ASN A 247 -16.46 23.61 -6.51
C ASN A 247 -15.63 23.73 -7.80
N ARG A 248 -14.44 24.32 -7.70
CA ARG A 248 -13.50 24.55 -8.81
C ARG A 248 -12.42 23.49 -8.92
N GLY A 249 -12.21 22.68 -7.88
CA GLY A 249 -11.20 21.62 -7.87
C GLY A 249 -11.41 20.62 -6.74
N PHE A 250 -10.53 19.60 -6.69
CA PHE A 250 -10.51 18.58 -5.65
C PHE A 250 -11.82 17.76 -5.53
N HIS A 251 -12.54 17.54 -6.63
CA HIS A 251 -13.84 16.86 -6.62
C HIS A 251 -13.80 15.41 -6.12
N ASN A 252 -12.68 14.70 -6.35
CA ASN A 252 -12.50 13.31 -5.90
C ASN A 252 -12.06 13.19 -4.43
N LEU A 253 -11.68 14.31 -3.80
CA LEU A 253 -11.00 14.30 -2.52
C LEU A 253 -11.96 13.97 -1.37
N GLU A 254 -11.61 12.97 -0.58
CA GLU A 254 -12.32 12.52 0.62
C GLU A 254 -11.64 12.97 1.92
N SER A 255 -10.30 13.03 1.95
CA SER A 255 -9.55 13.49 3.13
C SER A 255 -8.15 14.02 2.81
N VAL A 256 -7.68 14.99 3.60
CA VAL A 256 -6.30 15.48 3.61
C VAL A 256 -5.81 15.54 5.06
N GLU A 257 -4.61 15.03 5.27
CA GLU A 257 -3.84 15.18 6.51
C GLU A 257 -2.49 15.79 6.14
N ILE A 258 -2.17 16.91 6.76
CA ILE A 258 -0.87 17.56 6.65
C ILE A 258 -0.29 17.68 8.05
N ASN A 259 0.92 17.16 8.24
CA ASN A 259 1.68 17.34 9.46
C ASN A 259 2.96 18.12 9.16
N SER A 260 3.18 19.24 9.85
CA SER A 260 4.31 20.14 9.64
C SER A 260 5.19 20.25 10.90
N SER A 261 5.27 19.18 11.72
CA SER A 261 5.87 19.18 13.06
C SER A 261 7.27 19.80 13.20
N GLU A 262 8.01 19.97 12.10
CA GLU A 262 9.37 20.51 12.10
C GLU A 262 9.52 21.88 11.40
N CYS A 263 8.48 22.44 10.77
CA CYS A 263 8.67 23.52 9.78
C CYS A 263 7.87 24.81 10.01
N ASN A 264 6.54 24.76 10.22
CA ASN A 264 5.68 25.96 10.24
C ASN A 264 4.66 25.93 11.37
N ASN A 265 4.47 27.05 12.06
CA ASN A 265 3.33 27.27 12.95
C ASN A 265 2.23 28.00 12.17
N TYR A 266 1.16 27.29 11.80
CA TYR A 266 -0.05 27.82 11.18
C TYR A 266 -0.83 28.65 12.22
N GLY A 267 -0.38 29.88 12.49
CA GLY A 267 -0.90 30.65 13.62
C GLY A 267 -0.84 32.18 13.54
N ALA A 268 -0.32 32.79 12.47
CA ALA A 268 -0.26 34.26 12.40
C ALA A 268 -1.49 34.91 11.75
N ALA A 269 -2.10 34.24 10.75
CA ALA A 269 -3.35 34.64 10.14
C ALA A 269 -4.18 33.37 9.96
N ASP A 270 -5.28 33.25 10.70
CA ASP A 270 -6.16 32.09 10.65
C ASP A 270 -6.79 31.99 9.25
N PRO A 271 -6.39 31.01 8.40
CA PRO A 271 -6.89 30.90 7.02
C PRO A 271 -8.42 30.74 6.97
N LEU A 272 -9.03 30.34 8.09
CA LEU A 272 -10.45 30.12 8.23
C LEU A 272 -11.22 31.41 8.51
N LYS A 273 -10.60 32.47 9.06
CA LYS A 273 -11.29 33.73 9.40
C LYS A 273 -11.91 34.43 8.20
N ASP A 274 -11.25 34.34 7.05
CA ASP A 274 -11.69 34.97 5.80
C ASP A 274 -12.52 34.00 4.93
N MET A 275 -12.81 32.79 5.41
CA MET A 275 -13.67 31.83 4.74
C MET A 275 -15.06 31.78 5.38
N ASP A 276 -16.07 31.41 4.58
CA ASP A 276 -17.44 31.16 5.06
C ASP A 276 -17.51 29.80 5.79
N VAL A 277 -16.72 29.67 6.85
CA VAL A 277 -16.66 28.48 7.70
C VAL A 277 -17.85 28.50 8.64
N LYS A 278 -18.57 27.38 8.68
CA LYS A 278 -19.71 27.19 9.56
C LYS A 278 -19.30 26.42 10.79
N GLN A 279 -20.00 26.69 11.89
CA GLN A 279 -19.84 25.96 13.14
C GLN A 279 -21.07 25.11 13.41
N LEU A 280 -20.89 24.01 14.15
CA LEU A 280 -22.01 23.20 14.64
C LEU A 280 -22.95 24.04 15.52
N ASP A 281 -24.24 23.77 15.41
CA ASP A 281 -25.31 24.58 16.02
C ASP A 281 -25.18 24.68 17.54
N ARG A 282 -24.74 23.60 18.20
CA ARG A 282 -24.51 23.56 19.64
C ARG A 282 -23.04 23.83 19.98
N PRO A 283 -22.75 24.72 20.93
CA PRO A 283 -21.39 24.97 21.43
C PRO A 283 -20.69 23.72 21.95
N GLU A 284 -21.47 22.81 22.54
CA GLU A 284 -21.00 21.61 23.22
C GLU A 284 -20.79 20.42 22.27
N ASP A 285 -21.27 20.50 21.04
CA ASP A 285 -21.16 19.41 20.07
C ASP A 285 -19.81 19.48 19.35
N ILE A 286 -19.15 18.33 19.23
CA ILE A 286 -17.95 18.11 18.44
C ILE A 286 -18.21 16.97 17.46
N LEU A 287 -17.84 17.16 16.19
CA LEU A 287 -17.91 16.10 15.20
C LEU A 287 -16.58 15.36 15.13
N HIS A 288 -16.62 14.06 15.41
CA HIS A 288 -15.52 13.11 15.22
C HIS A 288 -15.64 12.49 13.83
N ILE A 289 -14.67 12.79 12.97
CA ILE A 289 -14.60 12.20 11.63
C ILE A 289 -13.45 11.23 11.60
N THR A 290 -13.74 9.99 11.24
CA THR A 290 -12.74 8.92 11.13
C THR A 290 -12.84 8.20 9.79
N TRP A 291 -11.71 7.74 9.28
CA TRP A 291 -11.61 6.89 8.11
C TRP A 291 -10.65 5.74 8.36
N GLN A 292 -10.88 4.65 7.63
CA GLN A 292 -10.03 3.47 7.76
C GLN A 292 -8.76 3.66 6.96
N VAL A 293 -7.63 3.47 7.62
CA VAL A 293 -6.32 3.37 6.99
C VAL A 293 -5.82 1.94 7.17
N ARG A 294 -5.34 1.34 6.08
CA ARG A 294 -4.69 0.02 6.17
C ARG A 294 -3.31 0.20 6.82
N ARG A 295 -3.09 -0.53 7.92
CA ARG A 295 -1.81 -0.50 8.66
C ARG A 295 -0.66 -0.92 7.74
N LEU A 296 0.47 -0.23 7.85
CA LEU A 296 1.78 -0.80 7.57
C LEU A 296 2.26 -1.62 8.76
N TYR A 297 2.78 -2.81 8.49
CA TYR A 297 3.82 -3.34 9.37
C TYR A 297 5.12 -2.70 8.91
N SER A 298 5.71 -1.80 9.71
CA SER A 298 7.15 -1.59 9.59
C SER A 298 7.82 -2.85 10.15
N SER A 299 8.42 -3.68 9.31
CA SER A 299 9.23 -4.79 9.78
C SER A 299 10.61 -4.27 10.17
N ARG A 300 10.75 -3.81 11.42
CA ARG A 300 11.96 -4.15 12.18
C ARG A 300 11.79 -5.41 13.03
N ASN A 301 10.57 -5.96 13.09
CA ASN A 301 10.29 -7.20 13.81
C ASN A 301 9.52 -8.18 12.92
N VAL A 302 10.27 -9.20 12.52
CA VAL A 302 9.87 -10.56 12.12
C VAL A 302 8.43 -10.88 12.49
N ILE A 303 7.59 -11.15 11.48
CA ILE A 303 6.36 -11.95 11.59
C ILE A 303 5.48 -11.52 12.78
N SER A 304 4.84 -10.35 12.68
CA SER A 304 3.77 -10.01 13.62
C SER A 304 2.64 -11.07 13.55
N MET A 305 2.55 -11.91 14.58
CA MET A 305 1.50 -12.92 14.80
C MET A 305 0.09 -12.32 15.00
N PHE A 306 -0.06 -10.99 15.10
CA PHE A 306 -1.35 -10.36 15.33
C PHE A 306 -2.02 -9.92 14.02
N PRO A 307 -3.34 -10.08 13.86
CA PRO A 307 -4.06 -9.67 12.65
C PRO A 307 -3.91 -8.16 12.39
N ALA A 308 -3.85 -7.79 11.11
CA ALA A 308 -3.83 -6.40 10.69
C ALA A 308 -5.17 -5.76 11.06
N LYS A 309 -5.24 -5.11 12.22
CA LYS A 309 -6.36 -4.24 12.55
C LYS A 309 -6.26 -3.00 11.66
N THR A 310 -7.31 -2.75 10.88
CA THR A 310 -7.54 -1.44 10.26
C THR A 310 -7.53 -0.38 11.36
N TRP A 311 -6.69 0.64 11.22
CA TRP A 311 -6.68 1.75 12.16
C TRP A 311 -7.71 2.77 11.70
N LYS A 312 -8.45 3.34 12.65
CA LYS A 312 -9.29 4.52 12.39
C LYS A 312 -8.41 5.74 12.60
N LEU A 313 -8.03 6.39 11.51
CA LEU A 313 -7.46 7.72 11.58
C LEU A 313 -8.62 8.72 11.60
N GLY A 314 -8.43 9.88 12.19
CA GLY A 314 -9.47 10.89 12.22
C GLY A 314 -9.09 12.10 13.04
N PHE A 315 -9.98 13.06 13.03
CA PHE A 315 -9.85 14.26 13.84
C PHE A 315 -11.24 14.74 14.26
N SER A 316 -11.22 15.60 15.26
CA SER A 316 -12.41 16.24 15.78
C SER A 316 -12.43 17.69 15.36
N SER A 317 -13.57 18.15 14.85
CA SER A 317 -13.76 19.56 14.51
C SER A 317 -15.20 20.01 14.73
N ARG A 318 -15.34 21.29 15.07
CA ARG A 318 -16.62 22.01 15.06
C ARG A 318 -16.81 22.81 13.78
N ASP A 319 -15.71 23.09 13.09
CA ASP A 319 -15.64 23.90 11.90
C ASP A 319 -15.84 23.04 10.66
N TYR A 320 -16.74 23.46 9.78
CA TYR A 320 -17.00 22.77 8.52
C TYR A 320 -17.29 23.75 7.39
N LEU A 321 -16.98 23.31 6.18
CA LEU A 321 -17.27 23.98 4.93
C LEU A 321 -18.41 23.27 4.21
N ILE A 322 -19.16 24.04 3.42
CA ILE A 322 -20.15 23.53 2.48
C ILE A 322 -19.66 23.86 1.08
N ARG A 323 -19.59 22.87 0.21
CA ARG A 323 -19.23 23.06 -1.19
C ARG A 323 -20.38 23.65 -1.98
N ASP A 324 -20.09 24.69 -2.74
CA ASP A 324 -21.01 25.35 -3.65
C ASP A 324 -21.44 24.39 -4.77
N GLY A 325 -22.70 24.47 -5.18
CA GLY A 325 -23.22 23.68 -6.30
C GLY A 325 -23.78 22.31 -5.93
N ASP A 326 -23.17 21.55 -5.01
CA ASP A 326 -23.69 20.23 -4.58
C ASP A 326 -23.96 20.09 -3.07
N GLY A 327 -23.52 21.06 -2.26
CA GLY A 327 -23.81 21.09 -0.83
C GLY A 327 -23.06 20.04 -0.01
N GLU A 328 -22.03 19.38 -0.57
CA GLU A 328 -21.22 18.45 0.20
C GLU A 328 -20.54 19.15 1.38
N LYS A 329 -20.49 18.48 2.53
CA LYS A 329 -19.94 19.02 3.78
C LYS A 329 -18.60 18.36 4.09
N ALA A 330 -17.64 19.18 4.49
CA ALA A 330 -16.34 18.72 4.95
C ALA A 330 -15.95 19.46 6.22
N SER A 331 -15.43 18.75 7.20
CA SER A 331 -14.82 19.40 8.35
C SER A 331 -13.39 19.78 8.07
N VAL A 332 -12.96 20.85 8.72
CA VAL A 332 -11.61 21.37 8.63
C VAL A 332 -11.09 21.61 10.04
N SER A 333 -9.81 21.31 10.28
CA SER A 333 -9.13 21.68 11.52
C SER A 333 -7.72 22.11 11.17
N ILE A 334 -7.37 23.35 11.49
CA ILE A 334 -6.02 23.88 11.36
C ILE A 334 -5.54 24.23 12.76
N LYS A 335 -4.57 23.49 13.28
CA LYS A 335 -4.06 23.68 14.65
C LYS A 335 -2.55 23.50 14.67
N ASN A 336 -1.83 24.54 15.09
CA ASN A 336 -0.37 24.53 15.23
C ASN A 336 0.33 24.10 13.93
N HIS A 337 0.75 22.84 13.86
CA HIS A 337 1.51 22.27 12.76
C HIS A 337 0.66 21.37 11.85
N ASP A 338 -0.63 21.19 12.16
CA ASP A 338 -1.47 20.21 11.49
C ASP A 338 -2.63 20.86 10.74
N VAL A 339 -2.88 20.37 9.52
CA VAL A 339 -4.07 20.67 8.72
C VAL A 339 -4.81 19.38 8.44
N TYR A 340 -6.06 19.32 8.87
CA TYR A 340 -6.96 18.21 8.57
C TYR A 340 -8.17 18.71 7.79
N PHE A 341 -8.55 17.94 6.77
CA PHE A 341 -9.75 18.12 5.98
C PHE A 341 -10.38 16.75 5.75
N ALA A 342 -11.69 16.60 5.95
CA ALA A 342 -12.39 15.37 5.60
C ALA A 342 -13.86 15.60 5.28
N LEU A 343 -14.32 14.95 4.21
CA LEU A 343 -15.74 14.91 3.87
C LEU A 343 -16.53 14.14 4.94
N TRP A 344 -17.77 14.56 5.17
CA TRP A 344 -18.68 13.79 6.01
C TRP A 344 -19.15 12.52 5.29
N LYS A 345 -19.36 12.63 3.97
CA LYS A 345 -19.72 11.52 3.10
C LYS A 345 -18.45 10.73 2.74
N GLY A 346 -18.51 9.40 2.89
CA GLY A 346 -17.37 8.51 2.62
C GLY A 346 -16.46 8.28 3.83
N ASN A 347 -16.68 8.99 4.94
CA ASN A 347 -16.00 8.79 6.21
C ASN A 347 -17.05 8.49 7.31
N SER A 348 -16.59 7.96 8.45
CA SER A 348 -17.44 7.71 9.62
C SER A 348 -17.55 8.99 10.43
N CYS A 349 -18.77 9.40 10.76
CA CYS A 349 -19.07 10.64 11.47
C CYS A 349 -19.87 10.35 12.74
N GLU A 350 -19.35 10.76 13.88
CA GLU A 350 -19.99 10.62 15.20
C GLU A 350 -20.01 12.00 15.87
N ILE A 351 -21.16 12.43 16.39
CA ILE A 351 -21.27 13.68 17.16
C ILE A 351 -21.20 13.31 18.64
N GLU A 352 -20.28 13.93 19.36
CA GLU A 352 -20.12 13.79 20.80
C GLU A 352 -20.45 15.13 21.47
N ASN A 353 -21.22 15.09 22.56
CA ASN A 353 -21.47 16.26 23.39
C ASN A 353 -20.44 16.27 24.52
N ILE A 354 -19.71 17.39 24.67
CA ILE A 354 -18.62 17.50 25.65
C ILE A 354 -19.10 17.32 27.12
N ASN A 355 -20.41 17.39 27.36
CA ASN A 355 -21.00 17.26 28.69
C ASN A 355 -21.61 15.88 29.00
N ASP A 356 -21.61 14.95 28.04
CA ASP A 356 -22.02 13.55 28.23
C ASP A 356 -20.80 12.66 28.52
#